data_AF-A0A931IQ64-F1
#
_entry.id   AF-A0A931IQ64-F1
#
_cell.length_a   1.000
_cell.length_b   1.000
_cell.length_c   1.000
_cell.angle_alpha   90.00
_cell.angle_beta   90.00
_cell.angle_gamma   90.00
#
_symmetry.space_group_name_H-M   'P 1'
#
loop_
_entity.id
_entity.type
_entity.pdbx_description
1 polymer ?
#
loop_
_entity_poly.entity_id
_entity_poly.type
_entity_poly.pdbx_seq_one_letter_code
_entity_poly.pdbx_strand_id
1 'polypeptide(L)'
;MAAKPGEKLIDCLIRECCEETGYLVEVHKLVYMRECFMDENVHRVECMFTASIIEETETTNMDHNQLGVEWIELSTIKDEPLFPKELRRLIESLHQGNHEQVYLGEIE
;
A
#
# COMPACT_ATOMS: atom_id res chain seq x y z
N MET A 1 0.95 0.66 -11.36
CA MET A 1 1.28 1.85 -12.23
C MET A 1 1.64 3.05 -11.32
N ALA A 2 1.84 4.31 -11.79
CA ALA A 2 2.28 5.43 -10.93
C ALA A 2 1.34 6.66 -11.01
N ALA A 3 1.38 7.51 -9.98
CA ALA A 3 0.58 8.75 -9.91
C ALA A 3 0.77 9.65 -11.15
N LYS A 4 -0.34 10.17 -11.68
CA LYS A 4 -0.33 10.99 -12.90
C LYS A 4 -0.08 12.48 -12.57
N PRO A 5 0.60 13.25 -13.44
CA PRO A 5 0.75 14.70 -13.23
C PRO A 5 -0.61 15.40 -13.05
N GLY A 6 -0.79 16.09 -11.92
CA GLY A 6 -2.03 16.79 -11.58
C GLY A 6 -3.11 15.93 -10.91
N GLU A 7 -2.88 14.62 -10.75
CA GLU A 7 -3.77 13.71 -10.01
C GLU A 7 -3.57 13.89 -8.50
N LYS A 8 -4.66 13.89 -7.72
CA LYS A 8 -4.54 13.87 -6.26
C LYS A 8 -4.10 12.48 -5.81
N LEU A 9 -3.28 12.40 -4.78
CA LEU A 9 -2.82 11.11 -4.23
C LEU A 9 -3.97 10.17 -3.85
N ILE A 10 -5.06 10.73 -3.32
CA ILE A 10 -6.25 9.97 -2.95
C ILE A 10 -6.95 9.41 -4.20
N ASP A 11 -7.09 10.21 -5.26
CA ASP A 11 -7.71 9.76 -6.51
C ASP A 11 -6.85 8.68 -7.18
N CYS A 12 -5.52 8.84 -7.15
CA CYS A 12 -4.57 7.83 -7.60
C CYS A 12 -4.73 6.51 -6.81
N LEU A 13 -4.80 6.57 -5.47
CA LEU A 13 -4.91 5.38 -4.64
C LEU A 13 -6.23 4.63 -4.90
N ILE A 14 -7.35 5.34 -4.99
CA ILE A 14 -8.65 4.73 -5.32
C ILE A 14 -8.60 4.05 -6.68
N ARG A 15 -8.03 4.73 -7.69
CA ARG A 15 -7.92 4.21 -9.04
C ARG A 15 -7.02 2.98 -9.12
N GLU A 16 -5.81 3.05 -8.60
CA GLU A 16 -4.84 1.94 -8.66
C GLU A 16 -5.35 0.72 -7.86
N CYS A 17 -5.93 0.92 -6.66
CA CYS A 17 -6.54 -0.19 -5.91
C CYS A 17 -7.66 -0.87 -6.72
N CYS A 18 -8.54 -0.10 -7.36
CA CYS A 18 -9.61 -0.66 -8.17
C CYS A 18 -9.07 -1.38 -9.42
N GLU A 19 -8.11 -0.78 -10.13
CA GLU A 19 -7.49 -1.36 -11.32
C GLU A 19 -6.76 -2.66 -10.98
N GLU A 20 -5.89 -2.67 -9.97
CA GLU A 20 -5.00 -3.80 -9.68
C GLU A 20 -5.70 -4.93 -8.90
N THR A 21 -6.64 -4.60 -8.01
CA THR A 21 -7.26 -5.57 -7.09
C THR A 21 -8.73 -5.81 -7.32
N GLY A 22 -9.42 -4.91 -8.04
CA GLY A 22 -10.86 -4.97 -8.24
C GLY A 22 -11.66 -4.36 -7.08
N TYR A 23 -10.98 -3.92 -6.00
CA TYR A 23 -11.64 -3.33 -4.85
C TYR A 23 -11.72 -1.80 -4.95
N LEU A 24 -12.94 -1.29 -4.85
CA LEU A 24 -13.17 0.12 -4.60
C LEU A 24 -13.03 0.39 -3.10
N VAL A 25 -12.28 1.45 -2.77
CA VAL A 25 -11.91 1.76 -1.39
C VAL A 25 -12.32 3.17 -0.97
N GLU A 26 -12.71 3.32 0.29
CA GLU A 26 -12.79 4.59 0.99
C GLU A 26 -11.45 4.85 1.69
N VAL A 27 -10.79 5.97 1.36
CA VAL A 27 -9.46 6.31 1.89
C VAL A 27 -9.59 7.10 3.18
N HIS A 28 -8.83 6.70 4.20
CA HIS A 28 -8.84 7.30 5.53
C HIS A 28 -7.60 8.17 5.75
N LYS A 29 -6.64 7.69 6.55
CA LYS A 29 -5.50 8.48 7.03
C LYS A 29 -4.24 8.10 6.28
N LEU A 30 -3.44 9.09 5.92
CA LEU A 30 -2.02 8.87 5.65
C LEU A 30 -1.38 8.40 6.97
N VAL A 31 -0.75 7.23 6.94
CA VAL A 31 -0.09 6.65 8.12
C VAL A 31 1.42 6.72 8.03
N TYR A 32 1.97 6.53 6.84
CA TYR A 32 3.42 6.55 6.62
C TYR A 32 3.78 7.16 5.28
N MET A 33 4.99 7.71 5.22
CA MET A 33 5.66 8.09 3.98
C MET A 33 7.05 7.48 3.99
N ARG A 34 7.42 6.76 2.93
CA ARG A 34 8.72 6.09 2.80
C ARG A 34 9.40 6.43 1.48
N GLU A 35 10.70 6.20 1.43
CA GLU A 35 11.53 6.26 0.23
C GLU A 35 11.91 4.84 -0.21
N CYS A 36 12.07 4.66 -1.51
CA CYS A 36 12.41 3.39 -2.13
C CYS A 36 13.36 3.62 -3.30
N PHE A 37 14.49 2.90 -3.29
CA PHE A 37 15.59 3.01 -4.25
C PHE A 37 15.87 1.70 -5.01
N MET A 38 14.82 0.87 -5.21
CA MET A 38 14.96 -0.46 -5.82
C MET A 38 15.43 -0.44 -7.28
N ASP A 39 15.03 0.57 -8.04
CA ASP A 39 15.40 0.70 -9.45
C ASP A 39 16.56 1.69 -9.60
N GLU A 40 17.56 1.31 -10.39
CA GLU A 40 18.73 2.15 -10.62
C GLU A 40 18.29 3.51 -11.21
N ASN A 41 18.69 4.61 -10.55
CA ASN A 41 18.32 5.99 -10.89
C ASN A 41 16.86 6.39 -10.61
N VAL A 42 16.08 5.59 -9.90
CA VAL A 42 14.72 5.96 -9.49
C VAL A 42 14.67 6.12 -7.97
N HIS A 43 14.36 7.33 -7.52
CA HIS A 43 13.95 7.59 -6.15
C HIS A 43 12.42 7.66 -6.13
N ARG A 44 11.78 6.65 -5.54
CA ARG A 44 10.32 6.60 -5.37
C ARG A 44 9.93 6.99 -3.95
N VAL A 45 8.97 7.90 -3.84
CA VAL A 45 8.31 8.23 -2.56
C VAL A 45 6.95 7.54 -2.53
N GLU A 46 6.71 6.73 -1.50
CA GLU A 46 5.45 6.01 -1.32
C GLU A 46 4.68 6.61 -0.15
N CYS A 47 3.40 6.92 -0.39
CA CYS A 47 2.47 7.42 0.61
C CYS A 47 1.50 6.30 0.98
N MET A 48 1.54 5.83 2.23
CA MET A 48 0.74 4.70 2.69
C MET A 48 -0.47 5.19 3.46
N PHE A 49 -1.65 4.75 3.04
CA PHE A 49 -2.92 5.14 3.64
C PHE A 49 -3.62 3.92 4.24
N THR A 50 -4.42 4.16 5.29
CA THR A 50 -5.47 3.21 5.66
C THR A 50 -6.69 3.44 4.77
N ALA A 51 -7.41 2.35 4.48
CA ALA A 51 -8.61 2.39 3.67
C ALA A 51 -9.57 1.26 4.08
N SER A 52 -10.82 1.36 3.65
CA SER A 52 -11.82 0.29 3.80
C SER A 52 -12.39 -0.06 2.43
N ILE A 53 -12.57 -1.35 2.17
CA ILE A 53 -13.26 -1.81 0.97
C ILE A 53 -14.74 -1.47 1.11
N ILE A 54 -15.28 -0.84 0.07
CA ILE A 54 -16.71 -0.50 -0.01
C ILE A 54 -17.43 -1.31 -1.08
N GLU A 55 -16.71 -1.77 -2.11
CA GLU A 55 -17.28 -2.55 -3.21
C GLU A 55 -16.21 -3.41 -3.87
N GLU A 56 -16.62 -4.56 -4.41
CA GLU A 56 -15.81 -5.42 -5.27
C GLU A 56 -16.36 -5.35 -6.69
N THR A 57 -15.46 -5.13 -7.65
CA THR A 57 -15.78 -4.99 -9.07
C THR A 57 -15.41 -6.27 -9.83
N GLU A 58 -16.13 -6.56 -10.91
CA GLU A 58 -15.94 -7.81 -11.67
C GLU A 58 -14.72 -7.77 -12.63
N THR A 59 -14.02 -6.65 -12.76
CA THR A 59 -12.94 -6.48 -13.74
C THR A 59 -11.70 -5.86 -13.10
N THR A 60 -10.59 -6.61 -13.18
CA THR A 60 -9.26 -6.14 -12.80
C THR A 60 -8.40 -5.90 -14.04
N ASN A 61 -7.55 -4.89 -13.97
CA ASN A 61 -6.43 -4.64 -14.87
C ASN A 61 -5.13 -4.81 -14.08
N MET A 62 -4.76 -6.07 -13.84
CA MET A 62 -3.60 -6.43 -13.04
C MET A 62 -2.29 -5.93 -13.67
N ASP A 63 -1.36 -5.50 -12.83
CA ASP A 63 -0.03 -5.11 -13.29
C ASP A 63 0.74 -6.33 -13.85
N HIS A 64 1.66 -6.08 -14.79
CA HIS A 64 2.39 -7.12 -15.53
C HIS A 64 3.10 -8.18 -14.66
N ASN A 65 3.49 -7.83 -13.44
CA ASN A 65 4.18 -8.72 -12.49
C ASN A 65 3.26 -9.22 -11.36
N GLN A 66 1.95 -8.99 -11.45
CA GLN A 66 0.99 -9.40 -10.44
C GLN A 66 0.37 -10.76 -10.79
N LEU A 67 0.36 -11.69 -9.82
CA LEU A 67 -0.23 -13.03 -9.97
C LEU A 67 -1.64 -13.15 -9.41
N GLY A 68 -2.00 -12.31 -8.43
CA GLY A 68 -3.31 -12.33 -7.77
C GLY A 68 -3.35 -11.37 -6.59
N VAL A 69 -4.35 -11.56 -5.74
CA VAL A 69 -4.53 -10.84 -4.48
C VAL A 69 -4.81 -11.87 -3.38
N GLU A 70 -4.19 -11.68 -2.22
CA GLU A 70 -4.37 -12.54 -1.05
C GLU A 70 -4.57 -11.71 0.20
N TRP A 71 -5.42 -12.20 1.10
CA TRP A 71 -5.68 -11.60 2.40
C TRP A 71 -4.77 -12.23 3.45
N ILE A 72 -3.94 -11.41 4.07
CA ILE A 72 -3.05 -11.82 5.16
C ILE A 72 -3.73 -11.59 6.51
N GLU A 73 -3.73 -12.61 7.37
CA GLU A 73 -4.16 -12.44 8.75
C GLU A 73 -3.15 -11.59 9.54
N LEU A 74 -3.63 -10.52 10.18
CA LEU A 74 -2.77 -9.63 10.97
C LEU A 74 -2.10 -10.34 12.16
N SER A 75 -2.70 -11.42 12.68
CA SER A 75 -2.13 -12.26 13.73
C SER A 75 -0.87 -13.01 13.29
N THR A 76 -0.69 -13.27 11.99
CA THR A 76 0.43 -14.04 11.45
C THR A 76 1.41 -13.19 10.63
N ILE A 77 1.10 -11.90 10.39
CA ILE A 77 1.81 -11.00 9.47
C ILE A 77 3.35 -11.00 9.59
N LYS A 78 3.89 -11.21 10.80
CA LYS A 78 5.34 -11.29 11.06
C LYS A 78 6.03 -12.39 10.26
N ASP A 79 5.33 -13.49 9.99
CA ASP A 79 5.85 -14.69 9.33
C ASP A 79 5.53 -14.73 7.83
N GLU A 80 4.70 -13.81 7.34
CA GLU A 80 4.19 -13.79 5.96
C GLU A 80 5.21 -13.24 4.96
N PRO A 81 5.17 -13.61 3.67
CA PRO A 81 6.09 -13.13 2.65
C PRO A 81 5.82 -11.68 2.19
N LEU A 82 5.55 -10.77 3.13
CA LEU A 82 5.35 -9.34 2.89
C LEU A 82 6.70 -8.59 2.92
N PHE A 83 6.95 -7.76 1.91
CA PHE A 83 8.20 -7.00 1.75
C PHE A 83 7.94 -5.50 1.51
N PRO A 84 8.84 -4.60 1.96
CA PRO A 84 10.01 -4.87 2.81
C PRO A 84 9.63 -5.45 4.18
N LYS A 85 10.57 -6.17 4.83
CA LYS A 85 10.24 -6.96 6.04
C LYS A 85 9.75 -6.07 7.17
N GLU A 86 10.28 -4.85 7.26
CA GLU A 86 9.87 -3.84 8.23
C GLU A 86 8.38 -3.45 8.13
N LEU A 87 7.72 -3.59 6.96
CA LEU A 87 6.28 -3.34 6.84
C LEU A 87 5.46 -4.21 7.78
N ARG A 88 5.88 -5.45 8.05
CA ARG A 88 5.17 -6.37 8.94
C ARG A 88 5.04 -5.77 10.34
N ARG A 89 6.15 -5.25 10.87
CA ARG A 89 6.21 -4.59 12.19
C ARG A 89 5.40 -3.29 12.21
N LEU A 90 5.47 -2.50 11.14
CA LEU A 90 4.74 -1.22 11.02
C LEU A 90 3.23 -1.42 10.96
N ILE A 91 2.77 -2.43 10.22
CA ILE A 91 1.34 -2.79 10.12
C ILE A 91 0.86 -3.39 11.44
N GLU A 92 1.64 -4.26 12.08
CA GLU A 92 1.31 -4.79 13.40
C GLU A 92 1.17 -3.66 14.44
N SER A 93 2.12 -2.72 14.46
CA SER A 93 2.08 -1.55 15.36
C SER A 93 0.86 -0.67 15.09
N LEU A 94 0.54 -0.44 13.81
CA LEU A 94 -0.65 0.29 13.39
C LEU A 94 -1.94 -0.39 13.88
N HIS A 95 -2.05 -1.71 13.71
CA HIS A 95 -3.20 -2.49 14.13
C HIS A 95 -3.42 -2.45 15.65
N GLN A 96 -2.33 -2.48 16.43
CA GLN A 96 -2.38 -2.38 17.89
C GLN A 96 -2.64 -0.95 18.40
N GLY A 97 -2.72 0.05 17.52
CA GLY A 97 -2.85 1.46 17.90
C GLY A 97 -1.55 2.09 18.42
N ASN A 98 -0.43 1.38 18.33
CA ASN A 98 0.89 1.78 18.83
C ASN A 98 1.78 2.30 17.69
N HIS A 99 1.22 3.16 16.82
CA HIS A 99 1.98 3.76 15.70
C HIS A 99 2.15 5.25 15.89
N GLU A 100 3.23 5.77 15.31
CA GLU A 100 3.46 7.20 15.16
C GLU A 100 3.35 7.57 13.69
N GLN A 101 2.74 8.72 13.40
CA GLN A 101 2.69 9.28 12.05
C GLN A 101 4.03 9.95 11.75
N VAL A 102 5.03 9.13 11.45
CA VAL A 102 6.40 9.56 11.15
C VAL A 102 6.75 9.30 9.69
N TYR A 103 7.66 10.12 9.17
CA TYR A 103 8.35 9.82 7.93
C TYR A 103 9.35 8.69 8.18
N LEU A 104 9.24 7.62 7.40
CA LEU A 104 10.02 6.39 7.57
C LEU A 104 11.38 6.44 6.86
N GLY A 105 11.51 7.25 5.81
CA GLY A 105 12.67 7.18 4.93
C GLY A 105 12.76 5.83 4.21
N GLU A 106 13.97 5.36 3.94
CA GLU A 106 14.22 4.01 3.40
C GLU A 106 14.07 2.95 4.49
N ILE A 107 13.36 1.87 4.17
CA ILE A 107 13.07 0.73 5.06
C ILE A 107 13.34 -0.59 4.33
N GLU A 108 13.80 -1.62 5.06
CA GLU A 108 14.24 -2.93 4.51
C GLU A 108 13.37 -4.15 4.89
#